data_AF-A0A967WIQ6-F1
#
_entry.id   AF-A0A967WIQ6-F1
#
_cell.length_a   1.000
_cell.length_b   1.000
_cell.length_c   1.000
_cell.angle_alpha   90.00
_cell.angle_beta   90.00
_cell.angle_gamma   90.00
#
_symmetry.space_group_name_H-M   'P 1'
#
loop_
_entity.id
_entity.type
_entity.pdbx_description
1 polymer ?
#
loop_
_entity_poly.entity_id
_entity_poly.type
_entity_poly.pdbx_seq_one_letter_code
_entity_poly.pdbx_strand_id
1 'polypeptide(L)'
;MERELRIGQHLVFIDAERQERDALLICIHGDPQGRLVMPRRKPAKEEDRDKPGVYVDDNGIYTYEVDEQGVIVNDYKEPGQHWPCINIVVVDKNEGAEDQYGRQTSKEHTSVVHWTDSTAIGYCWRFADEKVDWSRAQAPVK
;
A
#
# COMPACT_ATOMS: atom_id res chain seq x y z
N MET A 1 -8.75 -6.92 -12.84
CA MET A 1 -8.68 -5.76 -13.77
C MET A 1 -7.41 -5.02 -13.39
N GLU A 2 -6.44 -4.92 -14.30
CA GLU A 2 -5.20 -4.18 -14.02
C GLU A 2 -5.53 -2.68 -13.94
N ARG A 3 -5.15 -2.02 -12.86
CA ARG A 3 -5.30 -0.58 -12.67
C ARG A 3 -3.92 0.04 -12.57
N GLU A 4 -3.74 1.20 -13.20
CA GLU A 4 -2.47 1.94 -13.26
C GLU A 4 -2.58 3.24 -12.45
N LEU A 5 -1.50 3.60 -11.76
CA LEU A 5 -1.38 4.88 -11.06
C LEU A 5 -0.72 5.92 -11.94
N ARG A 6 -1.26 7.14 -11.94
CA ARG A 6 -0.72 8.27 -12.73
C ARG A 6 -0.60 9.52 -11.88
N ILE A 7 0.52 10.24 -11.99
CA ILE A 7 0.65 11.56 -11.35
C ILE A 7 -0.48 12.47 -11.85
N GLY A 8 -1.12 13.20 -10.93
CA GLY A 8 -2.31 14.02 -11.18
C GLY A 8 -3.63 13.23 -11.17
N GLN A 9 -3.59 11.91 -10.94
CA GLN A 9 -4.81 11.11 -10.80
C GLN A 9 -5.58 11.48 -9.53
N HIS A 10 -6.90 11.57 -9.67
CA HIS A 10 -7.82 11.71 -8.56
C HIS A 10 -7.91 10.40 -7.78
N LEU A 11 -7.73 10.51 -6.47
CA LEU A 11 -7.83 9.44 -5.49
C LEU A 11 -8.69 9.93 -4.32
N VAL A 12 -9.06 9.00 -3.44
CA VAL A 12 -9.73 9.32 -2.17
C VAL A 12 -8.80 9.00 -1.03
N PHE A 13 -8.55 10.01 -0.18
CA PHE A 13 -7.86 9.87 1.09
C PHE A 13 -8.85 9.58 2.22
N ILE A 14 -8.49 8.66 3.11
CA ILE A 14 -9.26 8.33 4.30
C ILE A 14 -8.44 8.78 5.51
N ASP A 15 -8.96 9.77 6.23
CA ASP A 15 -8.31 10.33 7.42
C ASP A 15 -8.59 9.52 8.70
N ALA A 16 -8.01 9.96 9.83
CA ALA A 16 -8.06 9.21 11.10
C ALA A 16 -9.48 9.11 11.66
N GLU A 17 -10.35 10.04 11.26
CA GLU A 17 -11.76 10.08 11.61
C GLU A 17 -12.62 9.26 10.64
N ARG A 18 -11.98 8.57 9.69
CA ARG A 18 -12.60 7.79 8.60
C ARG A 18 -13.42 8.67 7.64
N GLN A 19 -13.10 9.95 7.54
CA GLN A 19 -13.70 10.82 6.54
C GLN A 19 -12.96 10.66 5.21
N GLU A 20 -13.73 10.60 4.14
CA GLU A 20 -13.22 10.58 2.78
C GLU A 20 -12.99 12.01 2.27
N ARG A 21 -11.81 12.24 1.69
CA ARG A 21 -11.42 13.52 1.11
C ARG A 21 -10.83 13.31 -0.28
N ASP A 22 -11.15 14.22 -1.20
CA ASP A 22 -10.56 14.20 -2.52
C ASP A 22 -9.06 14.48 -2.44
N ALA A 23 -8.30 13.75 -3.23
CA ALA A 23 -6.86 13.87 -3.24
C ALA A 23 -6.28 13.73 -4.65
N LEU A 24 -5.13 14.35 -4.87
CA LEU A 24 -4.36 14.23 -6.10
C LEU A 24 -3.06 13.49 -5.83
N LEU A 25 -2.78 12.47 -6.63
CA LEU A 25 -1.49 11.76 -6.62
C LEU A 25 -0.37 12.68 -7.10
N ILE A 26 0.63 12.94 -6.25
CA ILE A 26 1.77 13.81 -6.60
C ILE A 26 3.11 13.08 -6.68
N CYS A 27 3.23 11.90 -6.06
CA CYS A 27 4.41 11.07 -6.15
C CYS A 27 4.05 9.59 -5.95
N ILE A 28 4.72 8.70 -6.68
CA ILE A 28 4.66 7.25 -6.47
C ILE A 28 6.04 6.84 -5.93
N HIS A 29 6.08 6.17 -4.79
CA HIS A 29 7.30 5.61 -4.23
C HIS A 29 7.39 4.11 -4.55
N GLY A 30 8.58 3.62 -4.88
CA GLY A 30 8.78 2.25 -5.38
C GLY A 30 8.89 2.22 -6.91
N ASP A 31 8.55 1.09 -7.54
CA ASP A 31 8.64 0.96 -9.01
C ASP A 31 7.59 1.86 -9.70
N PRO A 32 8.02 2.92 -10.42
CA PRO A 32 7.13 3.90 -11.04
C PRO A 32 6.33 3.35 -12.23
N GLN A 33 6.60 2.13 -12.69
CA GLN A 33 5.78 1.46 -13.73
C GLN A 33 4.57 0.71 -13.14
N GLY A 34 4.43 0.66 -11.81
CA GLY A 34 3.44 -0.20 -11.15
C GLY A 34 3.65 -1.69 -11.46
N ARG A 35 4.80 -2.06 -12.05
CA ARG A 35 5.13 -3.45 -12.30
C ARG A 35 5.52 -4.06 -10.97
N LEU A 36 4.62 -4.89 -10.47
CA LEU A 36 4.87 -5.90 -9.45
C LEU A 36 6.15 -6.66 -9.83
N VAL A 37 7.29 -6.25 -9.28
CA VAL A 37 8.46 -7.12 -9.24
C VAL A 37 8.19 -8.12 -8.13
N MET A 38 7.49 -9.20 -8.50
CA MET A 38 7.36 -10.39 -7.66
C MET A 38 8.78 -10.81 -7.25
N PRO A 39 9.10 -11.01 -5.97
CA PRO A 39 10.26 -11.83 -5.64
C PRO A 39 10.02 -13.17 -6.33
N ARG A 40 10.89 -13.53 -7.28
CA ARG A 40 10.75 -14.76 -8.05
C ARG A 40 10.76 -15.93 -7.07
N ARG A 41 9.61 -16.56 -6.84
CA ARG A 41 9.53 -17.87 -6.19
C ARG A 41 10.45 -18.81 -6.97
N LYS A 42 11.53 -19.27 -6.36
CA LYS A 42 12.28 -20.40 -6.91
C LYS A 42 11.64 -21.66 -6.33
N PRO A 43 11.18 -22.60 -7.17
CA PRO A 43 10.80 -23.91 -6.67
C PRO A 43 11.99 -24.50 -5.92
N ALA A 44 11.78 -24.84 -4.66
CA ALA A 44 12.76 -25.51 -3.84
C ALA A 44 12.66 -27.02 -4.09
N LYS A 45 13.76 -27.74 -3.89
CA LYS A 45 13.74 -29.19 -4.01
C LYS A 45 13.31 -29.80 -2.67
N GLU A 46 12.84 -31.05 -2.68
CA GLU A 46 12.50 -31.78 -1.43
C GLU A 46 13.67 -31.83 -0.44
N GLU A 47 14.91 -31.88 -0.94
CA GLU A 47 16.14 -31.83 -0.13
C GLU A 47 16.36 -30.52 0.63
N ASP A 48 15.62 -29.45 0.28
CA ASP A 48 15.71 -28.15 0.93
C ASP A 48 14.69 -27.98 2.07
N ARG A 49 13.76 -28.93 2.27
CA ARG A 49 12.59 -28.81 3.16
C ARG A 49 12.89 -28.35 4.58
N ASP A 50 14.02 -28.79 5.13
CA ASP A 50 14.40 -28.52 6.52
C ASP A 50 15.37 -27.33 6.66
N LYS A 51 15.64 -26.60 5.56
CA LYS A 51 16.53 -25.43 5.60
C LYS A 51 15.81 -24.20 6.15
N PRO A 52 16.51 -23.29 6.86
CA PRO A 52 15.94 -22.01 7.25
C PRO A 52 15.40 -21.23 6.05
N GLY A 53 14.21 -20.64 6.19
CA GLY A 53 13.54 -19.91 5.12
C GLY A 53 12.79 -20.80 4.11
N VAL A 54 12.69 -22.11 4.34
CA VAL A 54 11.92 -23.02 3.48
C VAL A 54 10.56 -23.32 4.07
N TYR A 55 9.51 -23.17 3.26
CA TYR A 55 8.12 -23.37 3.63
C TYR A 55 7.45 -24.36 2.68
N VAL A 56 6.60 -25.22 3.25
CA VAL A 56 5.83 -26.24 2.51
C VAL A 56 4.35 -25.99 2.73
N ASP A 57 3.59 -25.87 1.64
CA ASP A 57 2.14 -25.83 1.66
C ASP A 57 1.55 -26.87 0.70
N ASP A 58 0.21 -26.89 0.57
CA ASP A 58 -0.50 -27.81 -0.32
C ASP A 58 -0.16 -27.62 -1.82
N ASN A 59 0.58 -26.56 -2.17
CA ASN A 59 1.01 -26.21 -3.52
C ASN A 59 2.51 -26.47 -3.78
N GLY A 60 3.31 -26.90 -2.78
CA GLY A 60 4.72 -27.29 -2.97
C GLY A 60 5.70 -26.73 -1.93
N ILE A 61 7.01 -26.76 -2.27
CA ILE A 61 8.12 -26.33 -1.41
C ILE A 61 8.74 -25.04 -1.96
N TYR A 62 8.91 -24.04 -1.11
CA TYR A 62 9.36 -22.69 -1.48
C TYR A 62 10.47 -22.19 -0.55
N THR A 63 11.46 -21.47 -1.08
CA THR A 63 12.52 -20.83 -0.30
C THR A 63 12.38 -19.31 -0.29
N TYR A 64 12.56 -18.69 0.87
CA TYR A 64 12.76 -17.26 1.07
C TYR A 64 14.18 -16.98 1.57
N GLU A 65 14.73 -15.82 1.23
CA GLU A 65 15.96 -15.33 1.84
C GLU A 65 15.65 -14.85 3.26
N VAL A 66 16.40 -15.37 4.23
CA VAL A 66 16.41 -14.91 5.63
C VAL A 66 17.79 -14.31 5.94
N ASP A 67 17.84 -13.30 6.79
CA ASP A 67 19.10 -12.70 7.23
C ASP A 67 19.80 -13.58 8.28
N GLU A 68 20.97 -13.13 8.74
CA GLU A 68 21.79 -13.83 9.74
C GLU A 68 21.07 -14.00 11.10
N GLN A 69 19.98 -13.27 11.32
CA GLN A 69 19.15 -13.29 12.52
C GLN A 69 17.91 -14.17 12.35
N GLY A 70 17.73 -14.79 11.18
CA GLY A 70 16.57 -15.63 10.86
C GLY A 70 15.31 -14.83 10.54
N VAL A 71 15.45 -13.52 10.27
CA VAL A 71 14.32 -12.68 9.85
C VAL A 71 14.13 -12.87 8.35
N ILE A 72 12.89 -13.14 7.94
CA ILE A 72 12.51 -13.20 6.52
C ILE A 72 12.76 -11.81 5.93
N VAL A 73 13.74 -11.70 5.03
CA VAL A 73 14.09 -10.42 4.40
C VAL A 73 13.09 -10.04 3.31
N ASN A 74 12.16 -10.96 2.99
CA ASN A 74 11.03 -10.79 2.08
C ASN A 74 9.70 -11.22 2.74
N ASP A 75 9.26 -10.49 3.78
CA ASP A 75 7.91 -10.63 4.35
C ASP A 75 6.85 -10.01 3.41
N TYR A 76 6.79 -10.51 2.18
CA TYR A 76 5.74 -10.15 1.23
C TYR A 76 4.62 -11.18 1.36
N LYS A 77 3.55 -10.76 2.05
CA LYS A 77 2.18 -11.30 1.84
C LYS A 77 1.99 -11.52 0.33
N GLU A 78 1.31 -12.60 -0.05
CA GLU A 78 1.25 -13.16 -1.42
C GLU A 78 1.78 -12.26 -2.55
N PRO A 79 2.84 -12.66 -3.28
CA PRO A 79 3.45 -11.80 -4.27
C PRO A 79 2.40 -11.47 -5.34
N GLY A 80 2.02 -10.19 -5.46
CA GLY A 80 1.11 -9.75 -6.53
C GLY A 80 0.09 -8.65 -6.24
N GLN A 81 -0.17 -8.22 -5.00
CA GLN A 81 -1.27 -7.26 -4.75
C GLN A 81 -0.99 -6.22 -3.66
N HIS A 82 0.21 -5.66 -3.61
CA HIS A 82 0.44 -4.44 -2.85
C HIS A 82 0.49 -3.25 -3.78
N TRP A 83 -0.25 -2.23 -3.41
CA TRP A 83 -0.14 -0.94 -4.07
C TRP A 83 1.10 -0.22 -3.57
N PRO A 84 1.75 0.59 -4.42
CA PRO A 84 2.87 1.38 -3.96
C PRO A 84 2.42 2.38 -2.89
N CYS A 85 3.36 2.74 -2.01
CA CYS A 85 3.20 3.94 -1.21
C CYS A 85 3.16 5.16 -2.13
N ILE A 86 2.28 6.11 -1.85
CA ILE A 86 2.16 7.33 -2.64
C ILE A 86 2.20 8.58 -1.77
N ASN A 87 2.60 9.70 -2.35
CA ASN A 87 2.28 11.00 -1.79
C ASN A 87 1.06 11.55 -2.51
N ILE A 88 0.17 12.12 -1.71
CA ILE A 88 -1.02 12.79 -2.19
C ILE A 88 -1.05 14.22 -1.67
N VAL A 89 -1.85 15.04 -2.33
CA VAL A 89 -2.28 16.34 -1.81
C VAL A 89 -3.77 16.28 -1.61
N VAL A 90 -4.22 16.56 -0.39
CA VAL A 90 -5.65 16.55 -0.04
C VAL A 90 -6.25 17.89 -0.41
N VAL A 91 -7.39 17.86 -1.09
CA VAL A 91 -8.17 19.06 -1.40
C VAL A 91 -8.88 19.51 -0.13
N ASP A 92 -8.63 20.74 0.29
CA ASP A 92 -9.30 21.31 1.47
C ASP A 92 -10.74 21.68 1.11
N LYS A 93 -11.69 21.40 2.00
CA LYS A 93 -13.09 21.81 1.83
C LYS A 93 -13.30 23.28 2.17
N ASN A 94 -12.39 23.87 2.93
CA ASN A 94 -12.42 25.28 3.27
C ASN A 94 -11.89 26.09 2.09
N GLU A 95 -12.77 26.80 1.40
CA GLU A 95 -12.42 27.61 0.23
C GLU A 95 -11.38 28.72 0.54
N GLY A 96 -11.27 29.14 1.81
CA GLY A 96 -10.28 30.12 2.26
C GLY A 96 -8.92 29.53 2.67
N ALA A 97 -8.78 28.20 2.67
CA ALA A 97 -7.53 27.54 3.01
C ALA A 97 -6.65 27.39 1.76
N GLU A 98 -5.88 28.43 1.46
CA GLU A 98 -4.94 28.43 0.34
C GLU A 98 -3.50 28.16 0.80
N ASP A 99 -2.75 27.40 0.00
CA ASP A 99 -1.30 27.34 0.13
C ASP A 99 -0.64 28.61 -0.42
N GLN A 100 0.69 28.73 -0.29
CA GLN A 100 1.45 29.89 -0.79
C GLN A 100 1.35 30.14 -2.30
N TYR A 101 0.71 29.24 -3.05
CA TYR A 101 0.47 29.35 -4.49
C TYR A 101 -1.02 29.52 -4.84
N GLY A 102 -1.90 29.75 -3.85
CA GLY A 102 -3.34 29.95 -4.05
C GLY A 102 -4.13 28.66 -4.26
N ARG A 103 -3.58 27.49 -3.91
CA ARG A 103 -4.26 26.19 -4.09
C ARG A 103 -4.97 25.77 -2.82
N GLN A 104 -6.21 25.30 -2.95
CA GLN A 104 -7.03 24.81 -1.83
C GLN A 104 -6.59 23.41 -1.38
N THR A 105 -5.48 23.33 -0.66
CA THR A 105 -4.84 22.06 -0.33
C THR A 105 -4.26 22.02 1.08
N SER A 106 -4.41 20.88 1.76
CA SER A 106 -3.68 20.59 3.00
C SER A 106 -2.42 19.78 2.70
N LYS A 107 -1.26 20.19 3.25
CA LYS A 107 0.02 19.48 3.12
C LYS A 107 0.24 18.43 4.21
N GLU A 108 -0.78 18.17 5.02
CA GLU A 108 -0.62 17.48 6.31
C GLU A 108 -0.28 16.00 6.20
N HIS A 109 -0.46 15.38 5.03
CA HIS A 109 -0.24 13.95 4.85
C HIS A 109 0.72 13.68 3.70
N THR A 110 1.90 13.15 4.05
CA THR A 110 2.90 12.69 3.10
C THR A 110 3.14 11.21 3.34
N SER A 111 3.17 10.41 2.28
CA SER A 111 3.31 8.95 2.28
C SER A 111 2.13 8.19 2.92
N VAL A 112 1.18 7.75 2.09
CA VAL A 112 0.05 6.90 2.48
C VAL A 112 0.07 5.60 1.70
N VAL A 113 -0.34 4.51 2.36
CA VAL A 113 -0.51 3.18 1.75
C VAL A 113 -1.95 2.99 1.28
N HIS A 114 -2.17 2.05 0.37
CA HIS A 114 -3.52 1.72 -0.05
C HIS A 114 -4.32 1.11 1.10
N TRP A 115 -5.63 1.33 1.12
CA TRP A 115 -6.48 0.91 2.22
C TRP A 115 -6.47 -0.60 2.48
N THR A 116 -6.26 -1.43 1.44
CA THR A 116 -6.11 -2.90 1.59
C THR A 116 -4.81 -3.30 2.27
N ASP A 117 -3.79 -2.45 2.20
CA ASP A 117 -2.45 -2.71 2.72
C ASP A 117 -2.25 -2.12 4.13
N SER A 118 -3.15 -1.23 4.56
CA SER A 118 -3.09 -0.63 5.89
C SER A 118 -3.61 -1.57 6.98
N THR A 119 -2.77 -1.82 7.98
CA THR A 119 -3.15 -2.53 9.22
C THR A 119 -3.92 -1.63 10.19
N ALA A 120 -3.82 -0.31 10.04
CA ALA A 120 -4.50 0.70 10.85
C ALA A 120 -5.25 1.67 9.91
N ILE A 121 -6.55 1.42 9.70
CA ILE A 121 -7.40 2.27 8.85
C ILE A 121 -7.48 3.66 9.47
N GLY A 122 -7.15 4.70 8.69
CA GLY A 122 -7.17 6.09 9.15
C GLY A 122 -6.12 7.01 8.52
N TYR A 123 -5.17 6.49 7.76
CA TYR A 123 -4.24 7.31 6.95
C TYR A 123 -3.89 6.55 5.67
N CYS A 124 -4.88 6.32 4.83
CA CYS A 124 -4.73 5.49 3.63
C CYS A 124 -5.44 6.10 2.43
N TRP A 125 -5.22 5.50 1.25
CA TRP A 125 -5.83 5.92 0.00
C TRP A 125 -6.57 4.78 -0.70
N ARG A 126 -7.47 5.14 -1.60
CA ARG A 126 -8.16 4.24 -2.53
C ARG A 126 -8.41 4.93 -3.87
N PHE A 127 -8.76 4.17 -4.91
CA PHE A 127 -9.29 4.77 -6.13
C PHE A 127 -10.68 5.36 -5.88
N ALA A 128 -11.02 6.44 -6.58
CA ALA A 128 -12.31 7.13 -6.39
C ALA A 128 -13.52 6.22 -6.63
N ASP A 129 -13.42 5.28 -7.57
CA ASP A 129 -14.46 4.31 -7.93
C ASP A 129 -14.47 3.03 -7.06
N GLU A 130 -13.52 2.91 -6.14
CA GLU A 130 -13.35 1.74 -5.30
C GLU A 130 -14.20 1.82 -4.03
N LYS A 131 -14.83 0.71 -3.66
CA LYS A 131 -15.64 0.62 -2.44
C LYS A 131 -14.78 0.16 -1.28
N VAL A 132 -14.87 0.85 -0.15
CA VAL A 132 -14.26 0.42 1.12
C VAL A 132 -15.17 -0.60 1.80
N ASP A 133 -14.60 -1.74 2.16
CA ASP A 133 -15.24 -2.69 3.06
C ASP A 133 -14.93 -2.29 4.51
N TRP A 134 -15.81 -1.47 5.09
CA TRP A 134 -15.66 -0.98 6.47
C TRP A 134 -15.74 -2.07 7.54
N SER A 135 -16.20 -3.28 7.20
CA SER A 135 -16.23 -4.40 8.15
C SER A 135 -14.82 -4.86 8.57
N ARG A 136 -13.81 -4.56 7.74
CA ARG A 136 -12.39 -4.85 8.00
C ARG A 136 -11.67 -3.78 8.80
N ALA A 137 -12.31 -2.63 9.03
CA ALA A 137 -11.71 -1.51 9.74
C ALA A 137 -11.61 -1.80 11.23
N GLN A 138 -10.40 -2.09 11.73
CA GLN A 138 -10.14 -2.15 13.17
C GLN A 138 -10.58 -0.83 13.82
N ALA A 139 -11.25 -0.92 14.98
CA ALA A 139 -11.68 0.25 15.72
C ALA A 139 -10.48 1.19 15.98
N PRO A 140 -10.66 2.51 15.94
CA PRO A 140 -9.57 3.43 16.21
C PRO A 140 -8.94 3.10 17.57
N VAL A 141 -7.63 2.93 17.59
CA VAL A 141 -6.86 2.80 18.84
C VAL A 141 -7.00 4.15 19.56
N LYS A 142 -7.71 4.15 20.69
CA LYS A 142 -7.93 5.34 21.52
C LYS A 142 -6.66 5.77 22.23
#